data_AF-A0A7T3X0L5-F1
#
_entry.id   AF-A0A7T3X0L5-F1
#
_cell.length_a   1.000
_cell.length_b   1.000
_cell.length_c   1.000
_cell.angle_alpha   90.00
_cell.angle_beta   90.00
_cell.angle_gamma   90.00
#
_symmetry.space_group_name_H-M   'P 1'
#
loop_
_entity.id
_entity.type
_entity.pdbx_description
1 polymer ?
#
loop_
_entity_poly.entity_id
_entity_poly.type
_entity_poly.pdbx_seq_one_letter_code
_entity_poly.pdbx_strand_id
1 'polypeptide(L)'
;MSSIVSIAQEYNSAHLDPAERISKDGYRFNIDSNLWVLNKDKNISFTKDVLSIEKKLLDGLRKTLSIYAEEQSAAHASNMYYLFQKLLRDTKFKSLDEHVILNWHSMHNKDNEYLLGSLRGFLISWHEYGYYGVSKDMVQLLDSLTISGNKKGISVANRCPYSGAFTDNEMLALNNELIRLFKEDSISFSCYSYVNLLQATARRPIQLRQLKSIDLQKIQNTKSNSFDFYLNIPRAKQRGVGFREEFKKLAITEDLYIILLNFIEQETKKLKYRFNTELTPEQSSQIPVFIDWPIVDRLSIQKNQLDDAMLASDILHISATDIREIILKDFKVKQKAISERTGDYIHITACTDLVIT
;
A
#
# COMPACT_ATOMS: atom_id res chain seq x y z
N MET A 1 -0.82 -7.98 17.31
CA MET A 1 -1.41 -9.32 17.11
C MET A 1 -2.64 -9.61 17.98
N SER A 2 -3.17 -8.62 18.72
CA SER A 2 -4.55 -8.65 19.27
C SER A 2 -5.37 -7.41 18.85
N SER A 3 -4.87 -6.66 17.85
CA SER A 3 -5.26 -5.27 17.58
C SER A 3 -6.05 -5.05 16.28
N ILE A 4 -6.32 -6.09 15.50
CA ILE A 4 -7.18 -5.98 14.30
C ILE A 4 -8.67 -6.15 14.68
N VAL A 5 -8.94 -6.79 15.83
CA VAL A 5 -10.29 -7.19 16.25
C VAL A 5 -11.09 -6.06 16.94
N SER A 6 -10.45 -4.94 17.28
CA SER A 6 -11.16 -3.79 17.90
C SER A 6 -11.84 -2.86 16.89
N ILE A 7 -11.77 -3.14 15.58
CA ILE A 7 -12.18 -2.20 14.52
C ILE A 7 -13.66 -2.32 14.13
N ALA A 8 -14.41 -3.32 14.62
CA ALA A 8 -15.78 -3.57 14.16
C ALA A 8 -16.91 -3.30 15.17
N GLN A 9 -16.64 -2.81 16.39
CA GLN A 9 -17.72 -2.54 17.36
C GLN A 9 -17.45 -1.26 18.14
N GLU A 10 -18.11 -0.17 17.72
CA GLU A 10 -18.85 0.80 18.54
C GLU A 10 -19.07 2.09 17.72
N TYR A 11 -20.12 2.09 16.90
CA TYR A 11 -20.79 3.32 16.49
C TYR A 11 -21.75 3.71 17.61
N ASN A 12 -21.26 4.45 18.59
CA ASN A 12 -22.10 5.31 19.42
C ASN A 12 -21.31 6.54 19.84
N SER A 13 -21.95 7.70 19.74
CA SER A 13 -21.45 9.00 20.16
C SER A 13 -21.18 9.00 21.67
N ALA A 14 -19.97 8.59 22.07
CA ALA A 14 -19.40 8.80 23.38
C ALA A 14 -18.12 9.63 23.21
N HIS A 15 -17.86 10.54 24.15
CA HIS A 15 -16.64 11.35 24.18
C HIS A 15 -15.41 10.51 23.84
N LEU A 16 -14.80 10.77 22.68
CA LEU A 16 -13.49 10.21 22.33
C LEU A 16 -12.52 10.57 23.47
N ASP A 17 -11.84 9.58 24.01
CA ASP A 17 -10.66 9.78 24.86
C ASP A 17 -9.76 10.82 24.16
N PRO A 18 -9.27 11.88 24.84
CA PRO A 18 -8.35 12.85 24.24
C PRO A 18 -7.10 12.23 23.60
N ALA A 19 -6.79 10.96 23.88
CA ALA A 19 -5.73 10.18 23.27
C ALA A 19 -6.13 9.42 21.99
N GLU A 20 -7.43 9.24 21.72
CA GLU A 20 -7.93 8.55 20.52
C GLU A 20 -7.89 9.45 19.28
N ARG A 21 -7.38 8.89 18.17
CA ARG A 21 -7.19 9.55 16.88
C ARG A 21 -7.66 8.62 15.77
N ILE A 22 -7.97 9.19 14.60
CA ILE A 22 -8.35 8.43 13.41
C ILE A 22 -7.34 8.75 12.32
N SER A 23 -6.62 7.73 11.87
CA SER A 23 -5.67 7.87 10.75
C SER A 23 -6.37 8.30 9.47
N LYS A 24 -5.62 8.83 8.51
CA LYS A 24 -6.12 9.23 7.20
C LYS A 24 -6.93 8.14 6.47
N ASP A 25 -6.54 6.88 6.67
CA ASP A 25 -7.18 5.72 6.05
C ASP A 25 -8.35 5.17 6.88
N GLY A 26 -8.78 5.87 7.95
CA GLY A 26 -9.97 5.55 8.74
C GLY A 26 -9.75 4.63 9.95
N TYR A 27 -8.50 4.25 10.23
CA TYR A 27 -8.19 3.36 11.37
C TYR A 27 -8.03 4.14 12.67
N ARG A 28 -8.72 3.70 13.73
CA ARG A 28 -8.58 4.24 15.09
C ARG A 28 -7.26 3.81 15.71
N PHE A 29 -6.59 4.74 16.39
CA PHE A 29 -5.41 4.45 17.20
C PHE A 29 -5.35 5.38 18.42
N ASN A 30 -4.72 4.90 19.50
CA ASN A 30 -4.49 5.68 20.71
C ASN A 30 -3.03 6.17 20.74
N ILE A 31 -2.82 7.48 20.92
CA ILE A 31 -1.49 8.12 20.90
C ILE A 31 -0.54 7.56 21.96
N ASP A 32 -1.05 7.07 23.08
CA ASP A 32 -0.25 6.51 24.18
C ASP A 32 0.07 5.02 23.98
N SER A 33 -0.63 4.34 23.05
CA SER A 33 -0.37 2.94 22.71
C SER A 33 1.01 2.75 22.09
N ASN A 34 1.67 1.63 22.38
CA ASN A 34 2.93 1.25 21.75
C ASN A 34 2.75 0.64 20.34
N LEU A 35 1.51 0.43 19.90
CA LEU A 35 1.17 -0.07 18.57
C LEU A 35 0.04 0.77 17.98
N TRP A 36 0.32 1.42 16.86
CA TRP A 36 -0.67 2.12 16.05
C TRP A 36 -0.89 1.37 14.75
N VAL A 37 -2.13 0.95 14.48
CA VAL A 37 -2.51 0.40 13.17
C VAL A 37 -3.06 1.56 12.37
N LEU A 38 -2.37 1.94 11.30
CA LEU A 38 -2.70 3.13 10.52
C LEU A 38 -3.47 2.79 9.24
N ASN A 39 -3.21 1.62 8.68
CA ASN A 39 -4.07 1.00 7.68
C ASN A 39 -3.80 -0.51 7.61
N LYS A 40 -4.39 -1.18 6.63
CA LYS A 40 -4.18 -2.61 6.36
C LYS A 40 -2.71 -3.02 6.24
N ASP A 41 -1.88 -2.17 5.63
CA ASP A 41 -0.51 -2.47 5.25
C ASP A 41 0.54 -1.87 6.20
N LYS A 42 0.16 -0.91 7.05
CA LYS A 42 1.09 -0.07 7.82
C LYS A 42 0.67 0.08 9.28
N ASN A 43 1.65 -0.17 10.13
CA ASN A 43 1.58 0.08 11.56
C ASN A 43 2.86 0.79 12.02
N ILE A 44 2.77 1.41 13.19
CA ILE A 44 3.90 1.95 13.94
C ILE A 44 3.98 1.17 15.25
N SER A 45 5.08 0.44 15.44
CA SER A 45 5.37 -0.25 16.70
C SER A 45 6.56 0.43 17.37
N PHE A 46 6.29 1.10 18.50
CA PHE A 46 7.31 1.79 19.28
C PHE A 46 8.27 0.78 19.90
N THR A 47 9.53 0.84 19.50
CA THR A 47 10.57 -0.10 19.92
C THR A 47 11.13 0.28 21.28
N LYS A 48 11.72 -0.69 21.98
CA LYS A 48 12.30 -0.50 23.32
C LYS A 48 13.27 0.70 23.37
N ASP A 49 14.12 0.85 22.36
CA ASP A 49 15.07 1.96 22.28
C ASP A 49 14.35 3.32 22.25
N VAL A 50 13.34 3.46 21.38
CA VAL A 50 12.54 4.70 21.29
C VAL A 50 11.73 4.95 22.55
N LEU A 51 11.18 3.90 23.17
CA LEU A 51 10.44 4.01 24.42
C LEU A 51 11.34 4.42 25.62
N SER A 52 12.66 4.27 25.48
CA SER A 52 13.64 4.57 26.54
C SER A 52 14.22 5.98 26.49
N ILE A 53 13.88 6.79 25.48
CA ILE A 53 14.31 8.20 25.40
C ILE A 53 13.61 9.05 26.47
N GLU A 54 14.04 10.30 26.63
CA GLU A 54 13.40 11.23 27.55
C GLU A 54 11.88 11.31 27.33
N LYS A 55 11.09 11.19 28.41
CA LYS A 55 9.62 11.15 28.33
C LYS A 55 9.01 12.34 27.58
N LYS A 56 9.55 13.55 27.76
CA LYS A 56 9.06 14.75 27.05
C LYS A 56 9.34 14.69 25.55
N LEU A 57 10.50 14.18 25.16
CA LEU A 57 10.86 13.98 23.76
C LEU A 57 9.97 12.90 23.12
N LEU A 58 9.70 11.80 23.83
CA LEU A 58 8.79 10.75 23.37
C LEU A 58 7.37 11.27 23.17
N ASP A 59 6.86 12.09 24.10
CA ASP A 59 5.55 12.74 23.98
C ASP A 59 5.48 13.66 22.75
N GLY A 60 6.52 14.48 22.53
CA GLY A 60 6.60 15.31 21.33
C GLY A 60 6.65 14.49 20.03
N LEU A 61 7.41 13.39 20.02
CA LEU A 61 7.49 12.49 18.87
C LEU A 61 6.11 11.89 18.55
N ARG A 62 5.40 11.41 19.58
CA ARG A 62 4.06 10.82 19.42
C ARG A 62 3.07 11.85 18.90
N LYS A 63 3.04 13.07 19.45
CA LYS A 63 2.11 14.12 18.99
C LYS A 63 2.38 14.56 17.56
N THR A 64 3.64 14.69 17.16
CA THR A 64 3.98 14.98 15.76
C THR A 64 3.61 13.82 14.83
N LEU A 65 3.91 12.58 15.21
CA LEU A 65 3.56 11.39 14.42
C LEU A 65 2.05 11.20 14.31
N SER A 66 1.25 11.57 15.33
CA SER A 66 -0.21 11.44 15.28
C SER A 66 -0.78 12.36 14.20
N ILE A 67 -0.32 13.63 14.12
CA ILE A 67 -0.74 14.55 13.05
C ILE A 67 -0.36 13.99 11.68
N TYR A 68 0.86 13.44 11.53
CA TYR A 68 1.27 12.80 10.28
C TYR A 68 0.39 11.58 9.93
N ALA A 69 -0.06 10.82 10.93
CA ALA A 69 -0.95 9.68 10.72
C ALA A 69 -2.38 10.10 10.34
N GLU A 70 -2.86 11.24 10.83
CA GLU A 70 -4.18 11.82 10.52
C GLU A 70 -4.21 12.49 9.14
N GLU A 71 -3.16 13.25 8.78
CA GLU A 71 -3.17 14.11 7.59
C GLU A 71 -2.44 13.50 6.38
N GLN A 72 -1.42 12.68 6.64
CA GLN A 72 -0.57 12.09 5.60
C GLN A 72 -0.81 10.59 5.44
N SER A 73 -0.28 10.01 4.37
CA SER A 73 -0.42 8.56 4.15
C SER A 73 0.23 7.77 5.29
N ALA A 74 -0.36 6.63 5.68
CA ALA A 74 0.21 5.75 6.71
C ALA A 74 1.66 5.32 6.42
N ALA A 75 2.02 5.17 5.14
CA ALA A 75 3.39 4.86 4.74
C ALA A 75 4.37 6.01 5.04
N HIS A 76 3.94 7.26 4.94
CA HIS A 76 4.78 8.42 5.25
C HIS A 76 5.00 8.55 6.77
N ALA A 77 3.94 8.45 7.57
CA ALA A 77 4.03 8.46 9.04
C ALA A 77 4.93 7.32 9.55
N SER A 78 4.72 6.09 9.06
CA SER A 78 5.56 4.92 9.39
C SER A 78 7.02 5.11 8.98
N ASN A 79 7.28 5.73 7.82
CA ASN A 79 8.63 6.06 7.38
C ASN A 79 9.31 7.12 8.26
N MET A 80 8.58 8.14 8.74
CA MET A 80 9.14 9.14 9.66
C MET A 80 9.55 8.50 10.99
N TYR A 81 8.71 7.63 11.53
CA TYR A 81 9.06 6.84 12.72
C TYR A 81 10.31 5.97 12.49
N TYR A 82 10.38 5.25 11.36
CA TYR A 82 11.54 4.44 11.01
C TYR A 82 12.83 5.28 10.90
N LEU A 83 12.78 6.44 10.25
CA LEU A 83 13.93 7.34 10.13
C LEU A 83 14.37 7.91 11.48
N PHE A 84 13.42 8.29 12.34
CA PHE A 84 13.74 8.72 13.70
C PHE A 84 14.38 7.59 14.53
N GLN A 85 13.85 6.38 14.44
CA GLN A 85 14.44 5.20 15.06
C GLN A 85 15.87 4.97 14.56
N LYS A 86 16.11 5.13 13.26
CA LYS A 86 17.44 4.99 12.68
C LYS A 86 18.40 6.07 13.20
N LEU A 87 17.96 7.33 13.24
CA LEU A 87 18.72 8.43 13.86
C LEU A 87 19.14 8.08 15.30
N LEU A 88 18.19 7.61 16.11
CA LEU A 88 18.44 7.22 17.50
C LEU A 88 19.44 6.06 17.60
N ARG A 89 19.31 5.03 16.76
CA ARG A 89 20.21 3.86 16.79
C ARG A 89 21.63 4.18 16.35
N ASP A 90 21.76 5.02 15.31
CA ASP A 90 23.05 5.35 14.72
C ASP A 90 23.85 6.28 15.65
N THR A 91 23.19 7.28 16.24
CA THR A 91 23.87 8.30 17.08
C THR A 91 23.82 7.99 18.57
N LYS A 92 22.91 7.12 19.03
CA LYS A 92 22.67 6.77 20.44
C LYS A 92 22.51 8.00 21.34
N PHE A 93 21.88 9.04 20.81
CA PHE A 93 21.73 10.31 21.51
C PHE A 93 20.89 10.16 22.78
N LYS A 94 21.20 10.99 23.79
CA LYS A 94 20.39 11.11 25.02
C LYS A 94 19.44 12.31 24.96
N SER A 95 19.91 13.40 24.36
CA SER A 95 19.16 14.60 24.00
C SER A 95 19.22 14.78 22.49
N LEU A 96 18.12 15.24 21.90
CA LEU A 96 18.10 15.62 20.48
C LEU A 96 18.57 17.07 20.36
N ASP A 97 19.65 17.30 19.61
CA ASP A 97 20.27 18.61 19.40
C ASP A 97 20.96 18.72 18.03
N GLU A 98 21.57 19.88 17.76
CA GLU A 98 22.30 20.20 16.53
C GLU A 98 23.46 19.23 16.27
N HIS A 99 24.16 18.81 17.34
CA HIS A 99 25.28 17.88 17.24
C HIS A 99 24.82 16.51 16.78
N VAL A 100 23.66 16.05 17.25
CA VAL A 100 23.06 14.79 16.79
C VAL A 100 22.75 14.83 15.29
N ILE A 101 22.18 15.95 14.81
CA ILE A 101 21.88 16.13 13.38
C ILE A 101 23.16 16.14 12.53
N LEU A 102 24.18 16.89 12.95
CA LEU A 102 25.48 16.94 12.25
C LEU A 102 26.20 15.60 12.26
N ASN A 103 26.22 14.92 13.41
CA ASN A 103 26.82 13.60 13.54
C ASN A 103 26.14 12.62 12.59
N TRP A 104 24.80 12.57 12.61
CA TRP A 104 24.07 11.69 11.69
C TRP A 104 24.29 12.07 10.24
N HIS A 105 24.31 13.36 9.89
CA HIS A 105 24.64 13.81 8.54
C HIS A 105 26.01 13.31 8.09
N SER A 106 27.04 13.44 8.94
CA SER A 106 28.42 13.04 8.63
C SER A 106 28.61 11.52 8.48
N MET A 107 27.73 10.70 9.06
CA MET A 107 27.76 9.24 8.93
C MET A 107 27.30 8.75 7.55
N HIS A 108 26.66 9.60 6.75
CA HIS A 108 26.14 9.23 5.44
C HIS A 108 27.11 9.61 4.33
N ASN A 109 27.24 8.71 3.35
CA ASN A 109 27.81 9.02 2.05
C ASN A 109 26.71 9.48 1.08
N LYS A 110 27.09 9.88 -0.15
CA LYS A 110 26.17 10.35 -1.20
C LYS A 110 25.00 9.39 -1.49
N ASP A 111 25.14 8.10 -1.18
CA ASP A 111 24.10 7.10 -1.44
C ASP A 111 23.01 7.07 -0.33
N ASN A 112 23.28 7.65 0.84
CA ASN A 112 22.37 7.62 1.99
C ASN A 112 21.98 9.02 2.52
N GLU A 113 22.50 10.11 1.95
CA GLU A 113 22.13 11.50 2.29
C GLU A 113 20.61 11.76 2.24
N TYR A 114 19.89 11.04 1.36
CA TYR A 114 18.44 11.13 1.24
C TYR A 114 17.68 10.80 2.54
N LEU A 115 18.29 10.07 3.48
CA LEU A 115 17.69 9.71 4.77
C LEU A 115 17.44 10.96 5.63
N LEU A 116 18.46 11.82 5.77
CA LEU A 116 18.29 13.11 6.45
C LEU A 116 17.37 14.03 5.66
N GLY A 117 17.49 14.05 4.33
CA GLY A 117 16.59 14.84 3.48
C GLY A 117 15.12 14.44 3.67
N SER A 118 14.85 13.15 3.91
CA SER A 118 13.50 12.63 4.15
C SER A 118 12.98 12.96 5.55
N LEU A 119 13.85 12.96 6.57
CA LEU A 119 13.47 13.26 7.97
C LEU A 119 13.38 14.78 8.24
N ARG A 120 14.11 15.60 7.48
CA ARG A 120 14.16 17.06 7.63
C ARG A 120 12.79 17.71 7.72
N GLY A 121 11.90 17.40 6.78
CA GLY A 121 10.54 17.96 6.78
C GLY A 121 9.77 17.63 8.05
N PHE A 122 9.93 16.42 8.59
CA PHE A 122 9.29 16.01 9.83
C PHE A 122 9.83 16.75 11.05
N LEU A 123 11.15 16.96 11.16
CA LEU A 123 11.73 17.72 12.27
C LEU A 123 11.29 19.20 12.23
N ILE A 124 11.22 19.80 11.04
CA ILE A 124 10.70 21.16 10.86
C ILE A 124 9.23 21.23 11.29
N SER A 125 8.37 20.32 10.80
CA SER A 125 6.96 20.26 11.20
C SER A 125 6.79 20.03 12.71
N TRP A 126 7.64 19.19 13.34
CA TRP A 126 7.61 18.97 14.79
C TRP A 126 7.77 20.30 15.54
N HIS A 127 8.76 21.12 15.16
CA HIS A 127 8.94 22.44 15.76
C HIS A 127 7.75 23.37 15.47
N GLU A 128 7.23 23.39 14.23
CA GLU A 128 6.08 24.22 13.84
C GLU A 128 4.80 23.87 14.62
N TYR A 129 4.57 22.59 14.92
CA TYR A 129 3.45 22.16 15.76
C TYR A 129 3.61 22.55 17.24
N GLY A 130 4.78 23.05 17.65
CA GLY A 130 5.01 23.58 18.99
C GLY A 130 5.20 22.50 20.06
N TYR A 131 5.48 21.25 19.67
CA TYR A 131 5.76 20.18 20.62
C TYR A 131 7.22 20.14 21.03
N TYR A 132 7.48 19.75 22.29
CA TYR A 132 8.85 19.62 22.82
C TYR A 132 9.69 18.63 21.99
N GLY A 133 10.92 19.00 21.65
CA GLY A 133 11.90 18.07 21.08
C GLY A 133 12.83 18.69 20.04
N VAL A 134 12.30 19.48 19.10
CA VAL A 134 13.09 20.16 18.06
C VAL A 134 13.18 21.65 18.39
N SER A 135 14.39 22.20 18.44
CA SER A 135 14.65 23.61 18.73
C SER A 135 14.61 24.46 17.45
N LYS A 136 14.48 25.77 17.62
CA LYS A 136 14.62 26.73 16.51
C LYS A 136 16.01 26.66 15.87
N ASP A 137 17.05 26.44 16.67
CA ASP A 137 18.44 26.36 16.22
C ASP A 137 18.67 25.11 15.36
N MET A 138 18.07 23.96 15.74
CA MET A 138 18.02 22.76 14.91
C MET A 138 17.33 23.01 13.56
N VAL A 139 16.21 23.76 13.54
CA VAL A 139 15.53 24.12 12.30
C VAL A 139 16.43 24.97 11.40
N GLN A 140 17.08 26.00 11.96
CA GLN A 140 18.03 26.83 11.21
C GLN A 140 19.19 26.03 10.63
N LEU A 141 19.73 25.08 11.42
CA LEU A 141 20.76 24.17 10.96
C LEU A 141 20.26 23.31 9.79
N LEU A 142 19.11 22.66 9.93
CA LEU A 142 18.50 21.85 8.87
C LEU A 142 18.25 22.66 7.61
N ASP A 143 17.90 23.95 7.74
CA ASP A 143 17.73 24.86 6.62
C ASP A 143 19.03 25.21 5.89
N SER A 144 20.16 25.24 6.60
CA SER A 144 21.48 25.52 6.03
C SER A 144 22.12 24.33 5.30
N LEU A 145 21.70 23.09 5.59
CA LEU A 145 22.32 21.89 5.02
C LEU A 145 21.91 21.67 3.55
N THR A 146 22.91 21.46 2.68
CA THR A 146 22.68 21.02 1.30
C THR A 146 22.69 19.49 1.24
N ILE A 147 21.57 18.88 0.88
CA ILE A 147 21.40 17.42 0.86
C ILE A 147 21.11 16.97 -0.58
N SER A 148 21.91 16.04 -1.12
CA SER A 148 21.66 15.52 -2.46
C SER A 148 20.45 14.58 -2.49
N GLY A 149 19.61 14.74 -3.52
CA GLY A 149 18.45 13.88 -3.73
C GLY A 149 18.82 12.48 -4.21
N ASN A 150 17.92 11.52 -4.02
CA ASN A 150 18.13 10.14 -4.45
C ASN A 150 18.24 10.05 -5.99
N LYS A 151 19.25 9.36 -6.52
CA LYS A 151 19.42 9.14 -7.97
C LYS A 151 18.31 8.23 -8.49
N LYS A 152 17.34 8.77 -9.20
CA LYS A 152 16.21 8.00 -9.76
C LYS A 152 16.36 7.83 -11.27
N GLY A 153 16.05 6.64 -11.78
CA GLY A 153 15.65 6.45 -13.18
C GLY A 153 16.73 6.11 -14.22
N ILE A 154 18.00 5.93 -13.84
CA ILE A 154 19.10 5.67 -14.80
C ILE A 154 18.87 4.37 -15.59
N SER A 155 18.43 3.30 -14.92
CA SER A 155 18.28 1.98 -15.53
C SER A 155 17.07 1.87 -16.47
N VAL A 156 16.00 2.61 -16.16
CA VAL A 156 14.78 2.69 -16.99
C VAL A 156 15.03 3.54 -18.24
N ALA A 157 15.74 4.67 -18.09
CA ALA A 157 16.08 5.55 -19.20
C ALA A 157 16.97 4.87 -20.27
N ASN A 158 17.82 3.93 -19.85
CA ASN A 158 18.79 3.27 -20.73
C ASN A 158 18.33 1.91 -21.29
N ARG A 159 17.05 1.53 -21.13
CA ARG A 159 16.51 0.23 -21.61
C ARG A 159 17.39 -0.97 -21.24
N CYS A 160 17.91 -0.98 -20.02
CA CYS A 160 18.79 -2.04 -19.54
C CYS A 160 18.12 -3.42 -19.70
N PRO A 161 18.77 -4.43 -20.33
CA PRO A 161 18.21 -5.77 -20.46
C PRO A 161 17.85 -6.46 -19.14
N TYR A 162 18.48 -6.05 -18.04
CA TYR A 162 18.29 -6.67 -16.71
C TYR A 162 17.36 -5.89 -15.78
N SER A 163 17.14 -4.60 -16.03
CA SER A 163 16.44 -3.71 -15.08
C SER A 163 15.57 -2.65 -15.75
N GLY A 164 15.40 -2.75 -17.06
CA GLY A 164 14.49 -1.93 -17.86
C GLY A 164 13.17 -2.66 -18.11
N ALA A 165 12.24 -2.00 -18.78
CA ALA A 165 10.97 -2.58 -19.21
C ALA A 165 11.14 -3.85 -20.05
N PHE A 166 10.14 -4.75 -19.99
CA PHE A 166 10.07 -5.90 -20.87
C PHE A 166 9.72 -5.50 -22.30
N THR A 167 10.24 -6.25 -23.27
CA THR A 167 9.86 -6.13 -24.69
C THR A 167 8.52 -6.82 -24.96
N ASP A 168 7.95 -6.59 -26.14
CA ASP A 168 6.72 -7.27 -26.57
C ASP A 168 6.91 -8.81 -26.64
N ASN A 169 8.10 -9.28 -27.01
CA ASN A 169 8.42 -10.71 -27.07
C ASN A 169 8.54 -11.33 -25.67
N GLU A 170 9.20 -10.63 -24.73
CA GLU A 170 9.28 -11.05 -23.33
C GLU A 170 7.89 -11.11 -22.69
N MET A 171 7.04 -10.12 -22.97
CA MET A 171 5.65 -10.10 -22.52
C MET A 171 4.83 -11.23 -23.15
N LEU A 172 5.03 -11.54 -24.43
CA LEU A 172 4.38 -12.68 -25.07
C LEU A 172 4.81 -14.01 -24.45
N ALA A 173 6.10 -14.18 -24.18
CA ALA A 173 6.64 -15.37 -23.52
C ALA A 173 6.06 -15.55 -22.11
N LEU A 174 5.96 -14.46 -21.34
CA LEU A 174 5.32 -14.45 -20.02
C LEU A 174 3.83 -14.79 -20.09
N ASN A 175 3.11 -14.26 -21.07
CA ASN A 175 1.70 -14.57 -21.29
C ASN A 175 1.46 -16.05 -21.64
N ASN A 176 2.33 -16.63 -22.48
CA ASN A 176 2.26 -18.05 -22.80
C ASN A 176 2.46 -18.92 -21.57
N GLU A 177 3.43 -18.59 -20.71
CA GLU A 177 3.65 -19.29 -19.45
C GLU A 177 2.48 -19.11 -18.48
N LEU A 178 1.87 -17.91 -18.43
CA LEU A 178 0.68 -17.66 -17.60
C LEU A 178 -0.49 -18.56 -18.02
N ILE A 179 -0.76 -18.65 -19.31
CA ILE A 179 -1.82 -19.50 -19.88
C ILE A 179 -1.50 -20.97 -19.61
N ARG A 180 -0.26 -21.41 -19.84
CA ARG A 180 0.18 -22.79 -19.61
C ARG A 180 -0.01 -23.19 -18.16
N LEU A 181 0.50 -22.39 -17.22
CA LEU A 181 0.40 -22.65 -15.79
C LEU A 181 -1.05 -22.65 -15.29
N PHE A 182 -1.91 -21.79 -15.84
CA PHE A 182 -3.32 -21.78 -15.47
C PHE A 182 -4.05 -23.03 -15.99
N LYS A 183 -3.79 -23.45 -17.23
CA LYS A 183 -4.36 -24.69 -17.80
C LYS A 183 -3.92 -25.96 -17.07
N GLU A 184 -2.72 -25.95 -16.50
CA GLU A 184 -2.17 -27.05 -15.72
C GLU A 184 -2.55 -27.00 -14.22
N ASP A 185 -3.48 -26.12 -13.82
CA ASP A 185 -3.86 -25.85 -12.42
C ASP A 185 -2.66 -25.56 -11.50
N SER A 186 -1.56 -25.08 -12.07
CA SER A 186 -0.31 -24.79 -11.36
C SER A 186 -0.30 -23.40 -10.73
N ILE A 187 -1.24 -22.55 -11.08
CA ILE A 187 -1.51 -21.25 -10.44
C ILE A 187 -3.01 -21.09 -10.21
N SER A 188 -3.38 -20.33 -9.17
CA SER A 188 -4.78 -20.06 -8.86
C SER A 188 -5.43 -19.11 -9.87
N PHE A 189 -6.77 -19.12 -9.93
CA PHE A 189 -7.51 -18.13 -10.72
C PHE A 189 -7.29 -16.69 -10.22
N SER A 190 -7.02 -16.50 -8.93
CA SER A 190 -6.61 -15.20 -8.38
C SER A 190 -5.26 -14.74 -8.93
N CYS A 191 -4.29 -15.64 -9.08
CA CYS A 191 -3.00 -15.36 -9.71
C CYS A 191 -3.20 -15.00 -11.18
N TYR A 192 -3.92 -15.83 -11.93
CA TYR A 192 -4.21 -15.61 -13.34
C TYR A 192 -4.89 -14.26 -13.60
N SER A 193 -5.95 -13.95 -12.84
CA SER A 193 -6.69 -12.69 -12.95
C SER A 193 -5.83 -11.49 -12.58
N TYR A 194 -5.03 -11.59 -11.51
CA TYR A 194 -4.15 -10.50 -11.09
C TYR A 194 -3.05 -10.21 -12.11
N VAL A 195 -2.40 -11.23 -12.66
CA VAL A 195 -1.33 -11.04 -13.64
C VAL A 195 -1.88 -10.45 -14.95
N ASN A 196 -3.04 -10.92 -15.44
CA ASN A 196 -3.71 -10.31 -16.60
C ASN A 196 -4.05 -8.82 -16.35
N LEU A 197 -4.62 -8.51 -15.19
CA LEU A 197 -4.92 -7.14 -14.78
C LEU A 197 -3.67 -6.25 -14.69
N LEU A 198 -2.59 -6.77 -14.11
CA LEU A 198 -1.34 -6.03 -13.96
C LEU A 198 -0.72 -5.70 -15.32
N GLN A 199 -0.62 -6.69 -16.21
CA GLN A 199 -0.06 -6.52 -17.55
C GLN A 199 -0.89 -5.54 -18.40
N ALA A 200 -2.22 -5.65 -18.36
CA ALA A 200 -3.09 -4.81 -19.16
C ALA A 200 -3.16 -3.34 -18.69
N THR A 201 -2.90 -3.08 -17.40
CA THR A 201 -3.12 -1.75 -16.82
C THR A 201 -1.84 -1.02 -16.41
N ALA A 202 -0.74 -1.75 -16.20
CA ALA A 202 0.53 -1.22 -15.70
C ALA A 202 0.39 -0.39 -14.40
N ARG A 203 -0.62 -0.70 -13.57
CA ARG A 203 -0.92 0.06 -12.34
C ARG A 203 -0.21 -0.52 -11.13
N ARG A 204 -0.01 0.34 -10.13
CA ARG A 204 0.65 -0.06 -8.89
C ARG A 204 -0.22 -1.07 -8.13
N PRO A 205 0.38 -2.06 -7.44
CA PRO A 205 -0.37 -3.04 -6.65
C PRO A 205 -1.37 -2.42 -5.67
N ILE A 206 -1.00 -1.30 -5.03
CA ILE A 206 -1.89 -0.55 -4.11
C ILE A 206 -3.15 -0.02 -4.79
N GLN A 207 -3.13 0.28 -6.09
CA GLN A 207 -4.31 0.73 -6.82
C GLN A 207 -5.18 -0.46 -7.25
N LEU A 208 -4.54 -1.54 -7.70
CA LEU A 208 -5.25 -2.74 -8.15
C LEU A 208 -5.94 -3.48 -7.00
N ARG A 209 -5.30 -3.53 -5.82
CA ARG A 209 -5.91 -4.14 -4.62
C ARG A 209 -7.18 -3.44 -4.17
N GLN A 210 -7.34 -2.16 -4.51
CA GLN A 210 -8.47 -1.33 -4.09
C GLN A 210 -9.66 -1.43 -5.02
N LEU A 211 -9.60 -2.23 -6.09
CA LEU A 211 -10.72 -2.43 -7.01
C LEU A 211 -11.87 -3.17 -6.34
N LYS A 212 -13.09 -2.80 -6.72
CA LYS A 212 -14.36 -3.44 -6.34
C LYS A 212 -15.15 -3.82 -7.58
N SER A 213 -16.16 -4.65 -7.43
CA SER A 213 -17.04 -5.10 -8.53
C SER A 213 -17.61 -3.95 -9.36
N ILE A 214 -18.04 -2.85 -8.71
CA ILE A 214 -18.59 -1.65 -9.36
C ILE A 214 -17.61 -0.95 -10.32
N ASP A 215 -16.30 -1.20 -10.19
CA ASP A 215 -15.29 -0.56 -11.01
C ASP A 215 -15.20 -1.17 -12.41
N LEU A 216 -15.70 -2.40 -12.59
CA LEU A 216 -15.73 -3.08 -13.88
C LEU A 216 -17.02 -2.72 -14.63
N GLN A 217 -16.88 -2.03 -15.76
CA GLN A 217 -18.02 -1.46 -16.49
C GLN A 217 -18.12 -1.99 -17.92
N LYS A 218 -19.34 -2.35 -18.32
CA LYS A 218 -19.73 -2.64 -19.71
C LYS A 218 -20.75 -1.59 -20.14
N ILE A 219 -20.43 -0.82 -21.17
CA ILE A 219 -21.25 0.29 -21.65
C ILE A 219 -21.66 0.00 -23.10
N GLN A 220 -22.96 0.08 -23.41
CA GLN A 220 -23.42 -0.06 -24.78
C GLN A 220 -23.08 1.20 -25.58
N ASN A 221 -22.43 1.02 -26.73
CA ASN A 221 -22.16 2.07 -27.67
C ASN A 221 -23.32 2.15 -28.68
N THR A 222 -24.17 3.15 -28.52
CA THR A 222 -25.36 3.34 -29.36
C THR A 222 -25.03 3.66 -30.82
N LYS A 223 -23.81 4.11 -31.12
CA LYS A 223 -23.39 4.46 -32.48
C LYS A 223 -22.88 3.26 -33.27
N SER A 224 -22.10 2.39 -32.65
CA SER A 224 -21.53 1.19 -33.28
C SER A 224 -22.34 -0.09 -33.02
N ASN A 225 -23.37 -0.03 -32.18
CA ASN A 225 -24.13 -1.19 -31.70
C ASN A 225 -23.21 -2.28 -31.08
N SER A 226 -22.12 -1.86 -30.44
CA SER A 226 -21.14 -2.71 -29.76
C SER A 226 -21.09 -2.39 -28.26
N PHE A 227 -20.25 -3.11 -27.51
CA PHE A 227 -19.98 -2.81 -26.10
C PHE A 227 -18.56 -2.27 -25.92
N ASP A 228 -18.44 -1.23 -25.12
CA ASP A 228 -17.18 -0.69 -24.65
C ASP A 228 -16.95 -1.13 -23.20
N PHE A 229 -15.74 -1.61 -22.91
CA PHE A 229 -15.38 -2.14 -21.59
C PHE A 229 -14.40 -1.20 -20.88
N TYR A 230 -14.66 -0.94 -19.61
CA TYR A 230 -13.86 -0.02 -18.82
C TYR A 230 -13.57 -0.54 -17.42
N LEU A 231 -12.46 -0.07 -16.86
CA LEU A 231 -12.11 -0.21 -15.46
C LEU A 231 -11.89 1.16 -14.82
N ASN A 232 -12.60 1.44 -13.73
CA ASN A 232 -12.39 2.64 -12.93
C ASN A 232 -11.35 2.37 -11.84
N ILE A 233 -10.11 2.79 -12.08
CA ILE A 233 -9.01 2.47 -11.18
C ILE A 233 -8.86 3.57 -10.12
N PRO A 234 -8.91 3.25 -8.81
CA PRO A 234 -8.63 4.19 -7.74
C PRO A 234 -7.25 4.83 -7.87
N ARG A 235 -7.15 6.12 -7.61
CA ARG A 235 -5.86 6.81 -7.52
C ARG A 235 -5.28 6.66 -6.12
N ALA A 236 -4.00 6.32 -6.06
CA ALA A 236 -3.24 6.29 -4.81
C ALA A 236 -2.20 7.42 -4.80
N LYS A 237 -1.82 7.87 -3.59
CA LYS A 237 -0.76 8.87 -3.34
C LYS A 237 -1.05 10.28 -3.89
N GLN A 238 -2.32 10.72 -3.92
CA GLN A 238 -2.62 12.14 -4.11
C GLN A 238 -2.68 12.84 -2.75
N ARG A 239 -2.16 14.07 -2.66
CA ARG A 239 -2.26 14.88 -1.43
C ARG A 239 -3.74 15.20 -1.19
N GLY A 240 -4.19 15.03 0.06
CA GLY A 240 -5.57 15.35 0.46
C GLY A 240 -6.67 14.35 0.08
N VAL A 241 -6.36 13.24 -0.61
CA VAL A 241 -7.37 12.25 -1.06
C VAL A 241 -7.31 10.99 -0.19
N GLY A 242 -8.45 10.60 0.38
CA GLY A 242 -8.67 9.40 1.19
C GLY A 242 -8.94 8.13 0.38
N PHE A 243 -9.39 7.07 1.05
CA PHE A 243 -9.63 5.76 0.44
C PHE A 243 -10.72 5.83 -0.66
N ARG A 244 -10.35 5.46 -1.89
CA ARG A 244 -11.28 5.39 -3.04
C ARG A 244 -12.07 6.68 -3.32
N GLU A 245 -11.48 7.86 -3.10
CA GLU A 245 -12.15 9.15 -3.36
C GLU A 245 -11.97 9.65 -4.81
N GLU A 246 -10.91 9.24 -5.51
CA GLU A 246 -10.67 9.64 -6.90
C GLU A 246 -10.35 8.44 -7.79
N PHE A 247 -10.86 8.46 -9.02
CA PHE A 247 -10.71 7.38 -10.00
C PHE A 247 -10.10 7.87 -11.31
N LYS A 248 -9.54 6.93 -12.07
CA LYS A 248 -9.21 7.10 -13.48
C LYS A 248 -9.86 5.99 -14.28
N LYS A 249 -10.75 6.37 -15.21
CA LYS A 249 -11.36 5.45 -16.16
C LYS A 249 -10.33 5.01 -17.20
N LEU A 250 -10.25 3.70 -17.44
CA LEU A 250 -9.35 3.07 -18.40
C LEU A 250 -10.16 2.14 -19.30
N ALA A 251 -10.01 2.26 -20.62
CA ALA A 251 -10.58 1.29 -21.55
C ALA A 251 -9.80 -0.04 -21.45
N ILE A 252 -10.52 -1.15 -21.45
CA ILE A 252 -9.94 -2.50 -21.37
C ILE A 252 -10.47 -3.39 -22.50
N THR A 253 -9.78 -4.49 -22.77
CA THR A 253 -10.23 -5.49 -23.73
C THR A 253 -11.41 -6.29 -23.18
N GLU A 254 -12.21 -6.87 -24.09
CA GLU A 254 -13.29 -7.79 -23.71
C GLU A 254 -12.76 -9.01 -22.96
N ASP A 255 -11.61 -9.57 -23.38
CA ASP A 255 -10.97 -10.70 -22.71
C ASP A 255 -10.66 -10.39 -21.24
N LEU A 256 -10.06 -9.23 -20.95
CA LEU A 256 -9.78 -8.83 -19.58
C LEU A 256 -11.08 -8.62 -18.79
N TYR A 257 -12.10 -8.02 -19.41
CA TYR A 257 -13.40 -7.85 -18.79
C TYR A 257 -14.01 -9.19 -18.38
N ILE A 258 -14.01 -10.19 -19.27
CA ILE A 258 -14.57 -11.52 -19.00
C ILE A 258 -13.77 -12.25 -17.90
N ILE A 259 -12.43 -12.16 -17.92
CA ILE A 259 -11.59 -12.72 -16.86
C ILE A 259 -11.97 -12.15 -15.50
N LEU A 260 -12.03 -10.81 -15.40
CA LEU A 260 -12.35 -10.13 -14.15
C LEU A 260 -13.80 -10.38 -13.71
N LEU A 261 -14.76 -10.40 -14.63
CA LEU A 261 -16.16 -10.68 -14.33
C LEU A 261 -16.32 -12.06 -13.69
N ASN A 262 -15.77 -13.10 -14.33
CA ASN A 262 -15.83 -14.46 -13.80
C ASN A 262 -15.12 -14.58 -12.44
N PHE A 263 -13.99 -13.89 -12.27
CA PHE A 263 -13.28 -13.87 -11.00
C PHE A 263 -14.07 -13.19 -9.89
N ILE A 264 -14.67 -12.03 -10.17
CA ILE A 264 -15.54 -11.31 -9.23
C ILE A 264 -16.74 -12.18 -8.84
N GLU A 265 -17.38 -12.85 -9.79
CA GLU A 265 -18.49 -13.76 -9.50
C GLU A 265 -18.08 -14.91 -8.59
N GLN A 266 -16.91 -15.52 -8.82
CA GLN A 266 -16.38 -16.58 -7.97
C GLN A 266 -16.11 -16.08 -6.55
N GLU A 267 -15.42 -14.94 -6.41
CA GLU A 267 -15.09 -14.35 -5.11
C GLU A 267 -16.36 -13.94 -4.35
N THR A 268 -17.35 -13.38 -5.06
CA THR A 268 -18.67 -13.03 -4.51
C THR A 268 -19.41 -14.25 -3.98
N LYS A 269 -19.48 -15.33 -4.76
CA LYS A 269 -20.12 -16.60 -4.33
C LYS A 269 -19.45 -17.17 -3.09
N LYS A 270 -18.12 -17.18 -3.07
CA LYS A 270 -17.33 -17.66 -1.93
C LYS A 270 -17.54 -16.80 -0.69
N LEU A 271 -17.69 -15.48 -0.84
CA LEU A 271 -17.91 -14.54 0.25
C LEU A 271 -19.30 -14.75 0.88
N LYS A 272 -20.34 -14.86 0.05
CA LYS A 272 -21.71 -15.20 0.46
C LYS A 272 -21.76 -16.47 1.28
N TYR A 273 -21.10 -17.53 0.78
CA TYR A 273 -21.01 -18.81 1.48
C TYR A 273 -20.33 -18.67 2.85
N ARG A 274 -19.26 -17.88 2.94
CA ARG A 274 -18.49 -17.72 4.19
C ARG A 274 -19.26 -16.99 5.29
N PHE A 275 -19.98 -15.94 4.93
CA PHE A 275 -20.83 -15.19 5.87
C PHE A 275 -22.23 -15.79 6.03
N ASN A 276 -22.57 -16.83 5.27
CA ASN A 276 -23.90 -17.44 5.21
C ASN A 276 -25.01 -16.38 5.06
N THR A 277 -24.79 -15.43 4.14
CA THR A 277 -25.71 -14.31 3.88
C THR A 277 -25.92 -14.11 2.40
N GLU A 278 -27.13 -13.67 2.05
CA GLU A 278 -27.37 -13.03 0.77
C GLU A 278 -26.93 -11.56 0.82
N LEU A 279 -26.63 -11.01 -0.36
CA LEU A 279 -26.15 -9.65 -0.52
C LEU A 279 -27.11 -8.90 -1.44
N THR A 280 -27.40 -7.65 -1.10
CA THR A 280 -28.13 -6.76 -2.01
C THR A 280 -27.30 -6.48 -3.27
N PRO A 281 -27.92 -5.98 -4.36
CA PRO A 281 -27.18 -5.52 -5.53
C PRO A 281 -26.13 -4.46 -5.17
N GLU A 282 -26.46 -3.54 -4.27
CA GLU A 282 -25.57 -2.49 -3.79
C GLU A 282 -24.36 -3.09 -3.06
N GLN A 283 -24.58 -4.02 -2.12
CA GLN A 283 -23.50 -4.69 -1.41
C GLN A 283 -22.62 -5.53 -2.35
N SER A 284 -23.23 -6.25 -3.28
CA SER A 284 -22.52 -7.05 -4.29
C SER A 284 -21.61 -6.19 -5.17
N SER A 285 -22.05 -4.96 -5.48
CA SER A 285 -21.25 -3.99 -6.23
C SER A 285 -20.02 -3.50 -5.44
N GLN A 286 -20.07 -3.55 -4.11
CA GLN A 286 -19.00 -3.06 -3.23
C GLN A 286 -17.98 -4.14 -2.84
N ILE A 287 -18.13 -5.37 -3.30
CA ILE A 287 -17.19 -6.45 -2.99
C ILE A 287 -15.82 -6.15 -3.60
N PRO A 288 -14.72 -6.28 -2.83
CA PRO A 288 -13.36 -6.19 -3.38
C PRO A 288 -13.11 -7.25 -4.45
N VAL A 289 -12.45 -6.87 -5.55
CA VAL A 289 -12.03 -7.84 -6.57
C VAL A 289 -11.06 -8.87 -5.98
N PHE A 290 -10.15 -8.44 -5.11
CA PHE A 290 -9.20 -9.32 -4.42
C PHE A 290 -9.44 -9.29 -2.91
N ILE A 291 -9.99 -10.38 -2.38
CA ILE A 291 -10.45 -10.48 -1.00
C ILE A 291 -9.34 -11.03 -0.08
N ASP A 292 -9.23 -10.47 1.12
CA ASP A 292 -8.44 -11.03 2.22
C ASP A 292 -9.19 -12.19 2.90
N TRP A 293 -9.08 -13.38 2.30
CA TRP A 293 -9.73 -14.59 2.82
C TRP A 293 -9.36 -14.93 4.28
N PRO A 294 -8.09 -14.82 4.73
CA PRO A 294 -7.75 -15.00 6.13
C PRO A 294 -8.50 -14.06 7.09
N ILE A 295 -8.78 -12.82 6.69
CA ILE A 295 -9.60 -11.89 7.48
C ILE A 295 -11.08 -12.27 7.44
N VAL A 296 -11.61 -12.58 6.27
CA VAL A 296 -13.00 -13.05 6.12
C VAL A 296 -13.25 -14.27 7.01
N ASP A 297 -12.38 -15.26 6.97
CA ASP A 297 -12.52 -16.48 7.76
C ASP A 297 -12.56 -16.17 9.26
N ARG A 298 -11.68 -15.28 9.74
CA ARG A 298 -11.67 -14.84 11.15
C ARG A 298 -12.96 -14.12 11.54
N LEU A 299 -13.44 -13.20 10.71
CA LEU A 299 -14.65 -12.44 10.97
C LEU A 299 -15.89 -13.33 10.97
N SER A 300 -15.97 -14.29 10.04
CA SER A 300 -17.06 -15.26 9.98
C SER A 300 -17.12 -16.14 11.24
N ILE A 301 -15.96 -16.56 11.78
CA ILE A 301 -15.88 -17.37 13.00
C ILE A 301 -16.36 -16.57 14.22
N GLN A 302 -16.07 -15.27 14.26
CA GLN A 302 -16.50 -14.36 15.33
C GLN A 302 -18.01 -14.04 15.28
N LYS A 303 -18.75 -14.61 14.33
CA LYS A 303 -20.18 -14.34 14.07
C LYS A 303 -20.45 -12.86 13.75
N ASN A 304 -19.46 -12.14 13.24
CA ASN A 304 -19.68 -10.81 12.70
C ASN A 304 -20.51 -10.96 11.42
N GLN A 305 -21.59 -10.18 11.31
CA GLN A 305 -22.31 -10.05 10.06
C GLN A 305 -21.48 -9.21 9.09
N LEU A 306 -21.58 -9.51 7.79
CA LEU A 306 -21.05 -8.60 6.80
C LEU A 306 -21.91 -7.34 6.80
N ASP A 307 -21.30 -6.18 7.06
CA ASP A 307 -21.98 -4.90 7.07
C ASP A 307 -21.43 -3.93 6.01
N ASP A 308 -22.17 -2.85 5.79
CA ASP A 308 -21.84 -1.85 4.78
C ASP A 308 -20.57 -1.05 5.15
N ALA A 309 -20.25 -0.92 6.44
CA ALA A 309 -19.04 -0.22 6.89
C ALA A 309 -17.77 -1.01 6.52
N MET A 310 -17.80 -2.33 6.68
CA MET A 310 -16.74 -3.25 6.25
C MET A 310 -16.57 -3.19 4.74
N LEU A 311 -17.66 -3.20 3.97
CA LEU A 311 -17.64 -3.06 2.51
C LEU A 311 -17.15 -1.68 2.07
N ALA A 312 -17.44 -0.61 2.81
CA ALA A 312 -16.96 0.74 2.53
C ALA A 312 -15.45 0.93 2.81
N SER A 313 -14.88 0.15 3.71
CA SER A 313 -13.47 0.21 4.14
C SER A 313 -12.50 -0.64 3.29
N ASP A 314 -11.20 -0.60 3.63
CA ASP A 314 -10.18 -1.47 3.02
C ASP A 314 -9.99 -2.83 3.75
N ILE A 315 -10.79 -3.11 4.79
CA ILE A 315 -10.63 -4.28 5.69
C ILE A 315 -10.67 -5.61 4.91
N LEU A 316 -11.62 -5.72 3.99
CA LEU A 316 -11.84 -6.93 3.20
C LEU A 316 -10.89 -7.06 2.00
N HIS A 317 -10.12 -6.01 1.67
CA HIS A 317 -9.22 -6.03 0.53
C HIS A 317 -7.91 -6.71 0.94
N ILE A 318 -7.42 -7.67 0.14
CA ILE A 318 -6.11 -8.31 0.34
C ILE A 318 -5.00 -7.25 0.51
N SER A 319 -4.00 -7.45 1.37
CA SER A 319 -2.91 -6.49 1.53
C SER A 319 -2.01 -6.40 0.28
N ALA A 320 -1.31 -5.27 0.09
CA ALA A 320 -0.38 -5.13 -1.04
C ALA A 320 0.81 -6.11 -0.94
N THR A 321 1.20 -6.45 0.29
CA THR A 321 2.22 -7.47 0.57
C THR A 321 1.73 -8.86 0.19
N ASP A 322 0.52 -9.23 0.56
CA ASP A 322 -0.05 -10.55 0.28
C ASP A 322 -0.30 -10.78 -1.22
N ILE A 323 -0.64 -9.73 -1.97
CA ILE A 323 -0.64 -9.82 -3.44
C ILE A 323 0.73 -10.29 -3.96
N ARG A 324 1.80 -9.71 -3.41
CA ARG A 324 3.16 -10.00 -3.85
C ARG A 324 3.64 -11.37 -3.38
N GLU A 325 3.33 -11.75 -2.14
CA GLU A 325 3.87 -12.94 -1.48
C GLU A 325 2.97 -14.17 -1.59
N ILE A 326 1.68 -14.00 -1.85
CA ILE A 326 0.71 -15.08 -1.97
C ILE A 326 0.24 -15.18 -3.41
N ILE A 327 -0.41 -14.14 -3.96
CA ILE A 327 -1.02 -14.21 -5.30
C ILE A 327 0.04 -14.41 -6.38
N LEU A 328 1.11 -13.63 -6.38
CA LEU A 328 2.14 -13.68 -7.42
C LEU A 328 3.19 -14.77 -7.24
N LYS A 329 3.25 -15.43 -6.08
CA LYS A 329 4.37 -16.30 -5.71
C LYS A 329 4.54 -17.47 -6.67
N ASP A 330 3.46 -18.19 -6.94
CA ASP A 330 3.53 -19.38 -7.79
C ASP A 330 3.92 -19.03 -9.22
N PHE A 331 3.35 -17.95 -9.78
CA PHE A 331 3.74 -17.52 -11.12
C PHE A 331 5.22 -17.14 -11.18
N LYS A 332 5.73 -16.34 -10.23
CA LYS A 332 7.16 -15.96 -10.18
C LYS A 332 8.11 -17.14 -10.16
N VAL A 333 7.76 -18.18 -9.40
CA VAL A 333 8.64 -19.35 -9.17
C VAL A 333 8.52 -20.38 -10.30
N LYS A 334 7.33 -20.54 -10.88
CA LYS A 334 7.04 -21.66 -11.80
C LYS A 334 7.15 -21.29 -13.28
N GLN A 335 7.01 -20.01 -13.63
CA GLN A 335 7.13 -19.58 -15.03
C GLN A 335 8.55 -19.81 -15.55
N LYS A 336 8.64 -20.16 -16.84
CA LYS A 336 9.90 -20.48 -17.52
C LYS A 336 10.12 -19.63 -18.77
N ALA A 337 9.59 -18.40 -18.78
CA ALA A 337 9.72 -17.50 -19.91
C ALA A 337 11.19 -17.10 -20.09
N ILE A 338 11.69 -17.18 -21.32
CA ILE A 338 13.08 -16.86 -21.66
C ILE A 338 13.11 -15.48 -22.31
N SER A 339 14.00 -14.61 -21.87
CA SER A 339 14.23 -13.31 -22.49
C SER A 339 15.01 -13.50 -23.80
N GLU A 340 14.52 -12.94 -24.90
CA GLU A 340 15.30 -12.93 -26.15
C GLU A 340 16.54 -12.04 -26.07
N ARG A 341 16.61 -11.13 -25.09
CA ARG A 341 17.74 -10.21 -24.91
C ARG A 341 18.88 -10.83 -24.10
N THR A 342 18.57 -11.63 -23.10
CA THR A 342 19.59 -12.25 -22.22
C THR A 342 19.80 -13.73 -22.48
N GLY A 343 18.80 -14.42 -23.05
CA GLY A 343 18.79 -15.88 -23.15
C GLY A 343 18.51 -16.60 -21.82
N ASP A 344 18.30 -15.84 -20.74
CA ASP A 344 18.02 -16.36 -19.40
C ASP A 344 16.51 -16.32 -19.09
N TYR A 345 16.12 -17.00 -18.00
CA TYR A 345 14.77 -16.89 -17.45
C TYR A 345 14.45 -15.45 -17.03
N ILE A 346 13.27 -14.97 -17.40
CA ILE A 346 12.78 -13.66 -16.99
C ILE A 346 12.50 -13.69 -15.48
N HIS A 347 13.06 -12.73 -14.73
CA HIS A 347 12.77 -12.60 -13.30
C HIS A 347 11.71 -11.53 -13.04
N ILE A 348 10.59 -11.93 -12.43
CA ILE A 348 9.50 -11.00 -12.11
C ILE A 348 9.72 -10.43 -10.71
N THR A 349 10.25 -9.21 -10.66
CA THR A 349 10.33 -8.40 -9.44
C THR A 349 8.97 -7.79 -9.13
N ALA A 350 8.53 -7.97 -7.89
CA ALA A 350 7.18 -7.64 -7.44
C ALA A 350 6.83 -6.14 -7.35
N CYS A 351 7.71 -5.29 -7.88
CA CYS A 351 7.55 -3.86 -7.93
C CYS A 351 7.84 -3.45 -9.36
N THR A 352 6.82 -3.01 -10.08
CA THR A 352 6.89 -2.18 -11.30
C THR A 352 7.27 -2.78 -12.66
N ASP A 353 7.70 -4.03 -12.80
CA ASP A 353 8.44 -4.38 -14.03
C ASP A 353 7.66 -5.14 -15.13
N LEU A 354 6.37 -5.43 -14.97
CA LEU A 354 5.53 -5.97 -16.06
C LEU A 354 4.91 -4.87 -16.96
N VAL A 355 5.72 -3.88 -17.36
CA VAL A 355 5.22 -2.71 -18.11
C VAL A 355 6.00 -2.54 -19.41
N ILE A 356 5.28 -2.55 -20.54
CA ILE A 356 5.72 -1.99 -21.82
C ILE A 356 5.65 -0.47 -21.67
N THR A 357 6.76 0.25 -21.88
CA THR A 357 6.76 1.73 -21.96
C THR A 357 6.22 2.20 -23.29
#